data_AF-A0A753EZC2-F1
#
_entry.id   AF-A0A753EZC2-F1
#
_cell.length_a   1.000
_cell.length_b   1.000
_cell.length_c   1.000
_cell.angle_alpha   90.00
_cell.angle_beta   90.00
_cell.angle_gamma   90.00
#
_symmetry.space_group_name_H-M   'P 1'
#
loop_
_entity.id
_entity.type
_entity.pdbx_description
1 polymer ?
#
loop_
_entity_poly.entity_id
_entity_poly.type
_entity_poly.pdbx_seq_one_letter_code
_entity_poly.pdbx_strand_id
1 'polypeptide(L)'
;NTVLNKGGDKDQQLSDKVLIKGNVTGETVLKVVPQGNGDNTASAPGNIFSSRDGISLVQVGGDAADNAFKLDREYISTGTKSPYQYRLFTYRGGQVDQQSNFLGDKPVNVDFRLQTAYLDSSGNVVPGVDPDYNNSNNENGNGTGNGNGTGNGNGTGNGNGTGNGNGTGNGNTGERKSRPLIVRQASSYLSLPAALSNYS
;
A
#
# COMPACT_ATOMS: atom_id res chain seq x y z
N ASN A 1 7.90 7.80 14.02
CA ASN A 1 6.77 6.90 14.30
C ASN A 1 5.69 7.12 13.26
N THR A 2 5.09 6.04 12.77
CA THR A 2 4.00 6.12 11.79
C THR A 2 2.98 5.03 12.07
N VAL A 3 1.70 5.40 12.20
CA VAL A 3 0.60 4.43 12.27
C VAL A 3 0.25 4.00 10.85
N LEU A 4 0.32 2.69 10.58
CA LEU A 4 -0.03 2.12 9.28
C LEU A 4 -1.55 1.90 9.21
N ASN A 5 -2.29 2.98 8.98
CA ASN A 5 -3.73 2.98 8.73
C ASN A 5 -4.02 3.27 7.25
N LYS A 6 -5.27 3.59 6.91
CA LYS A 6 -5.72 3.88 5.53
C LYS A 6 -5.08 5.13 4.91
N GLY A 7 -4.37 5.96 5.67
CA GLY A 7 -3.93 7.28 5.21
C GLY A 7 -5.12 8.21 5.01
N GLY A 8 -5.16 8.92 3.88
CA GLY A 8 -6.27 9.82 3.55
C GLY A 8 -6.05 11.25 4.03
N ASP A 9 -7.07 11.86 4.64
CA ASP A 9 -7.05 13.28 5.03
C ASP A 9 -5.97 13.59 6.08
N LYS A 10 -5.61 14.87 6.16
CA LYS A 10 -4.63 15.43 7.09
C LYS A 10 -4.73 14.87 8.52
N ASP A 11 -5.93 14.83 9.06
CA ASP A 11 -6.20 14.44 10.46
C ASP A 11 -6.18 12.91 10.66
N GLN A 12 -6.24 12.14 9.58
CA GLN A 12 -6.17 10.68 9.59
C GLN A 12 -4.72 10.19 9.49
N GLN A 13 -3.80 11.03 9.00
CA GLN A 13 -2.40 10.67 8.85
C GLN A 13 -1.60 10.86 10.15
N LEU A 14 -1.54 9.80 10.95
CA LEU A 14 -0.80 9.78 12.21
C LEU A 14 0.66 9.37 11.98
N SER A 15 1.49 10.33 11.62
CA SER A 15 2.92 10.14 11.32
C SER A 15 3.75 11.33 11.79
N ASP A 16 4.99 11.07 12.21
CA ASP A 16 6.01 12.12 12.23
C ASP A 16 6.28 12.57 10.79
N LYS A 17 6.41 13.89 10.56
CA LYS A 17 6.60 14.47 9.23
C LYS A 17 7.81 15.40 9.20
N VAL A 18 8.57 15.32 8.11
CA VAL A 18 9.64 16.27 7.78
C VAL A 18 9.12 17.28 6.76
N LEU A 19 9.31 18.56 7.04
CA LEU A 19 8.75 19.67 6.24
C LEU A 19 9.89 20.55 5.73
N ILE A 20 10.05 20.63 4.40
CA ILE A 20 11.16 21.32 3.76
C ILE A 20 10.62 22.40 2.81
N LYS A 21 10.86 23.68 3.11
CA LYS A 21 10.34 24.81 2.30
C LYS A 21 11.18 25.16 1.06
N GLY A 22 12.33 24.52 0.90
CA GLY A 22 13.29 24.75 -0.19
C GLY A 22 13.57 23.48 -0.99
N ASN A 23 14.70 23.46 -1.70
CA ASN A 23 15.14 22.32 -2.50
C ASN A 23 15.85 21.27 -1.64
N VAL A 24 15.78 20.02 -2.07
CA VAL A 24 16.50 18.88 -1.50
C VAL A 24 17.54 18.39 -2.49
N THR A 25 18.75 18.15 -1.99
CA THR A 25 19.85 17.55 -2.74
C THR A 25 20.46 16.41 -1.92
N GLY A 26 21.13 15.47 -2.60
CA GLY A 26 21.67 14.27 -1.97
C GLY A 26 20.57 13.26 -1.62
N GLU A 27 20.92 12.33 -0.74
CA GLU A 27 20.06 11.21 -0.35
C GLU A 27 20.03 11.08 1.18
N THR A 28 18.84 10.87 1.72
CA THR A 28 18.63 10.66 3.16
C THR A 28 17.90 9.35 3.42
N VAL A 29 18.38 8.61 4.43
CA VAL A 29 17.73 7.37 4.88
C VAL A 29 16.70 7.67 5.97
N LEU A 30 15.45 7.27 5.74
CA LEU A 30 14.35 7.35 6.66
C LEU A 30 14.21 6.03 7.44
N LYS A 31 14.41 6.10 8.75
CA LYS A 31 14.07 5.01 9.66
C LYS A 31 12.65 5.21 10.19
N VAL A 32 11.73 4.40 9.71
CA VAL A 32 10.33 4.45 10.13
C VAL A 32 10.06 3.36 11.15
N VAL A 33 9.44 3.74 12.26
CA VAL A 33 8.94 2.80 13.27
C VAL A 33 7.43 2.64 13.05
N PRO A 34 6.98 1.49 12.50
CA PRO A 34 5.57 1.25 12.21
C PRO A 34 4.77 0.93 13.48
N GLN A 35 3.53 1.39 13.52
CA GLN A 35 2.55 1.13 14.57
C GLN A 35 1.21 0.70 13.96
N GLY A 36 0.33 0.10 14.77
CA GLY A 36 -0.99 -0.36 14.33
C GLY A 36 -1.01 -1.75 13.70
N ASN A 37 -2.12 -2.08 13.02
CA ASN A 37 -2.33 -3.39 12.40
C ASN A 37 -1.98 -3.44 10.92
N GLY A 38 -1.96 -2.30 10.22
CA GLY A 38 -1.81 -2.22 8.77
C GLY A 38 -3.16 -2.18 8.07
N ASP A 39 -3.31 -1.29 7.10
CA ASP A 39 -4.49 -1.12 6.25
C ASP A 39 -4.10 -0.75 4.80
N ASN A 40 -5.04 -0.89 3.86
CA ASN A 40 -4.83 -0.50 2.47
C ASN A 40 -4.82 1.03 2.35
N THR A 41 -3.68 1.60 1.94
CA THR A 41 -3.54 3.04 1.72
C THR A 41 -3.90 3.49 0.31
N ALA A 42 -4.35 2.57 -0.54
CA ALA A 42 -4.79 2.87 -1.90
C ALA A 42 -6.31 3.00 -1.93
N SER A 43 -6.78 4.10 -2.54
CA SER A 43 -8.21 4.37 -2.74
C SER A 43 -8.85 3.52 -3.85
N ALA A 44 -8.03 3.03 -4.78
CA ALA A 44 -8.44 2.16 -5.87
C ALA A 44 -7.44 0.99 -6.03
N PRO A 45 -7.89 -0.17 -6.53
CA PRO A 45 -6.98 -1.25 -6.89
C PRO A 45 -6.13 -0.90 -8.12
N GLY A 46 -5.00 -1.57 -8.27
CA GLY A 46 -4.05 -1.37 -9.35
C GLY A 46 -2.99 -0.30 -9.06
N ASN A 47 -2.15 -0.05 -10.07
CA ASN A 47 -1.09 0.98 -10.03
C ASN A 47 -1.66 2.35 -10.40
N ILE A 48 -2.56 2.87 -9.57
CA ILE A 48 -3.16 4.19 -9.75
C ILE A 48 -2.70 5.08 -8.60
N PHE A 49 -2.11 6.22 -8.92
CA PHE A 49 -1.79 7.25 -7.95
C PHE A 49 -3.01 8.17 -7.79
N SER A 50 -3.67 8.12 -6.64
CA SER A 50 -4.61 9.15 -6.23
C SER A 50 -3.96 10.11 -5.23
N SER A 51 -4.38 11.37 -5.25
CA SER A 51 -3.86 12.39 -4.35
C SER A 51 -4.13 12.10 -2.87
N ARG A 52 -5.06 11.18 -2.57
CA ARG A 52 -5.39 10.76 -1.20
C ARG A 52 -4.70 9.46 -0.78
N ASP A 53 -3.93 8.85 -1.68
CA ASP A 53 -3.25 7.60 -1.39
C ASP A 53 -2.00 7.82 -0.54
N GLY A 54 -1.69 6.80 0.26
CA GLY A 54 -0.50 6.75 1.09
C GLY A 54 -0.57 7.62 2.36
N ILE A 55 0.53 7.57 3.11
CA ILE A 55 0.76 8.30 4.35
C ILE A 55 2.00 9.16 4.15
N SER A 56 1.86 10.49 4.19
CA SER A 56 2.97 11.40 3.95
C SER A 56 4.02 11.33 5.07
N LEU A 57 5.29 11.24 4.70
CA LEU A 57 6.43 11.30 5.62
C LEU A 57 7.27 12.57 5.42
N VAL A 58 7.42 13.01 4.18
CA VAL A 58 8.23 14.19 3.84
C VAL A 58 7.51 15.03 2.80
N GLN A 59 7.32 16.31 3.10
CA GLN A 59 6.80 17.30 2.15
C GLN A 59 7.88 18.32 1.81
N VAL A 60 8.05 18.55 0.51
CA VAL A 60 9.06 19.46 -0.05
C VAL A 60 8.37 20.52 -0.90
N GLY A 61 8.62 21.79 -0.61
CA GLY A 61 8.08 22.93 -1.35
C GLY A 61 8.96 23.41 -2.51
N GLY A 62 10.17 22.86 -2.64
CA GLY A 62 11.06 23.05 -3.79
C GLY A 62 11.26 21.75 -4.56
N ASP A 63 12.38 21.66 -5.28
CA ASP A 63 12.74 20.47 -6.05
C ASP A 63 13.34 19.39 -5.15
N ALA A 64 13.07 18.12 -5.47
CA ALA A 64 13.73 16.96 -4.91
C ALA A 64 13.86 15.89 -6.00
N ALA A 65 14.86 15.02 -5.95
CA ALA A 65 14.93 13.83 -6.80
C ALA A 65 14.05 12.70 -6.24
N ASP A 66 13.63 11.73 -7.05
CA ASP A 66 12.78 10.61 -6.60
C ASP A 66 13.51 9.73 -5.56
N ASN A 67 14.84 9.66 -5.63
CA ASN A 67 15.68 8.97 -4.66
C ASN A 67 16.23 9.88 -3.56
N ALA A 68 15.74 11.12 -3.41
CA ALA A 68 16.23 12.03 -2.37
C ALA A 68 15.99 11.48 -0.94
N PHE A 69 14.98 10.62 -0.79
CA PHE A 69 14.72 9.88 0.42
C PHE A 69 14.55 8.40 0.10
N LYS A 70 15.08 7.54 0.97
CA LYS A 70 14.86 6.10 0.91
C LYS A 70 14.60 5.54 2.30
N LEU A 71 13.90 4.40 2.38
CA LEU A 71 13.74 3.69 3.64
C LEU A 71 15.05 3.00 4.04
N ASP A 72 15.21 2.73 5.35
CA ASP A 72 16.32 1.93 5.90
C ASP A 72 16.26 0.43 5.52
N ARG A 73 15.22 0.04 4.79
CA ARG A 73 14.86 -1.32 4.36
C ARG A 73 13.99 -1.25 3.11
N GLU A 74 13.88 -2.32 2.34
CA GLU A 74 13.14 -2.31 1.07
C GLU A 74 11.64 -2.02 1.21
N TYR A 75 11.03 -2.50 2.29
CA TYR A 75 9.62 -2.30 2.61
C TYR A 75 9.38 -2.34 4.12
N ILE A 76 8.28 -1.74 4.54
CA ILE A 76 7.76 -1.81 5.90
C ILE A 76 6.56 -2.75 5.92
N SER A 77 6.40 -3.52 6.99
CA SER A 77 5.20 -4.32 7.25
C SER A 77 4.88 -4.32 8.75
N THR A 78 3.66 -4.69 9.12
CA THR A 78 3.27 -4.94 10.52
C THR A 78 3.54 -6.38 10.97
N GLY A 79 4.41 -7.11 10.25
CA GLY A 79 4.67 -8.52 10.48
C GLY A 79 3.47 -9.38 10.08
N THR A 80 2.92 -10.14 11.03
CA THR A 80 1.82 -11.09 10.77
C THR A 80 0.42 -10.46 10.85
N LYS A 81 0.32 -9.17 11.22
CA LYS A 81 -0.97 -8.50 11.46
C LYS A 81 -1.70 -8.08 10.18
N SER A 82 -0.97 -7.86 9.10
CA SER A 82 -1.51 -7.46 7.81
C SER A 82 -0.69 -8.06 6.66
N PRO A 83 -1.33 -8.35 5.51
CA PRO A 83 -0.62 -8.81 4.31
C PRO A 83 0.13 -7.68 3.58
N TYR A 84 -0.07 -6.42 3.95
CA TYR A 84 0.44 -5.29 3.17
C TYR A 84 1.94 -5.06 3.37
N GLN A 85 2.61 -4.79 2.26
CA GLN A 85 3.94 -4.18 2.23
C GLN A 85 3.79 -2.70 1.90
N TYR A 86 4.45 -1.84 2.68
CA TYR A 86 4.49 -0.40 2.45
C TYR A 86 5.84 -0.01 1.90
N ARG A 87 5.85 0.77 0.83
CA ARG A 87 7.06 1.31 0.22
C ARG A 87 6.93 2.81 0.06
N LEU A 88 8.09 3.46 -0.07
CA LEU A 88 8.15 4.90 -0.26
C LEU A 88 7.98 5.22 -1.75
N PHE A 89 6.99 6.03 -2.07
CA PHE A 89 6.76 6.54 -3.42
C PHE A 89 6.77 8.06 -3.43
N THR A 90 7.18 8.61 -4.56
CA THR A 90 7.27 10.06 -4.78
C THR A 90 6.05 10.54 -5.55
N TYR A 91 5.34 11.52 -4.98
CA TYR A 91 4.19 12.17 -5.57
C TYR A 91 4.56 13.57 -6.05
N ARG A 92 4.14 13.93 -7.26
CA ARG A 92 4.45 15.24 -7.89
C ARG A 92 3.27 15.80 -8.67
N GLY A 93 3.31 17.10 -8.92
CA GLY A 93 2.32 17.78 -9.77
C GLY A 93 0.89 17.52 -9.31
N GLY A 94 0.02 17.09 -10.22
CA GLY A 94 -1.39 16.80 -9.92
C GLY A 94 -1.63 15.62 -8.97
N GLN A 95 -0.60 14.83 -8.64
CA GLN A 95 -0.70 13.74 -7.66
C GLN A 95 -0.59 14.26 -6.22
N VAL A 96 -0.02 15.44 -6.00
CA VAL A 96 0.13 15.98 -4.65
C VAL A 96 -1.19 16.62 -4.21
N ASP A 97 -1.69 16.16 -3.06
CA ASP A 97 -2.85 16.76 -2.42
C ASP A 97 -2.47 18.04 -1.66
N GLN A 98 -2.84 19.19 -2.23
CA GLN A 98 -2.63 20.50 -1.60
C GLN A 98 -3.57 20.75 -0.41
N GLN A 99 -4.70 20.04 -0.31
CA GLN A 99 -5.57 20.10 0.88
C GLN A 99 -4.87 19.45 2.10
N SER A 100 -3.96 18.51 1.87
CA SER A 100 -3.11 17.89 2.91
C SER A 100 -1.73 18.57 3.06
N ASN A 101 -1.62 19.86 2.73
CA ASN A 101 -0.38 20.63 2.84
C ASN A 101 -0.03 20.96 4.32
N PHE A 102 1.20 20.66 4.75
CA PHE A 102 1.75 21.00 6.06
C PHE A 102 2.82 22.12 6.01
N LEU A 103 3.20 22.61 4.82
CA LEU A 103 4.19 23.69 4.63
C LEU A 103 3.63 25.10 4.89
N GLY A 104 2.31 25.23 5.14
CA GLY A 104 1.62 26.50 5.32
C GLY A 104 1.43 27.22 3.99
N ASP A 105 1.91 28.45 3.90
CA ASP A 105 1.71 29.32 2.72
C ASP A 105 2.50 28.91 1.47
N LYS A 106 3.37 27.89 1.57
CA LYS A 106 4.10 27.33 0.43
C LYS A 106 3.38 26.08 -0.09
N PRO A 107 3.22 25.92 -1.42
CA PRO A 107 2.68 24.69 -1.98
C PRO A 107 3.65 23.53 -1.75
N VAL A 108 3.11 22.31 -1.72
CA VAL A 108 3.91 21.08 -1.73
C VAL A 108 4.18 20.72 -3.19
N ASN A 109 5.44 20.69 -3.58
CA ASN A 109 5.86 20.29 -4.93
C ASN A 109 6.13 18.79 -5.01
N VAL A 110 6.66 18.21 -3.93
CA VAL A 110 7.00 16.79 -3.83
C VAL A 110 6.55 16.26 -2.48
N ASP A 111 5.88 15.12 -2.47
CA ASP A 111 5.46 14.42 -1.26
C ASP A 111 5.95 12.97 -1.31
N PHE A 112 6.73 12.56 -0.30
CA PHE A 112 7.21 11.19 -0.16
C PHE A 112 6.29 10.44 0.80
N ARG A 113 5.57 9.46 0.26
CA ARG A 113 4.50 8.77 0.98
C ARG A 113 4.79 7.30 1.13
N LEU A 114 4.46 6.74 2.30
CA LEU A 114 4.30 5.29 2.44
C LEU A 114 2.99 4.87 1.81
N GLN A 115 3.05 4.00 0.82
CA GLN A 115 1.86 3.39 0.23
C GLN A 115 2.02 1.87 0.17
N THR A 116 0.91 1.18 0.30
CA THR A 116 0.78 -0.23 -0.07
C THR A 116 1.33 -0.46 -1.47
N ALA A 117 2.03 -1.58 -1.65
CA ALA A 117 2.63 -1.97 -2.90
C ALA A 117 2.42 -3.46 -3.17
N TYR A 118 2.39 -3.81 -4.45
CA TYR A 118 2.33 -5.19 -4.93
C TYR A 118 3.28 -5.39 -6.11
N LEU A 119 3.47 -6.65 -6.51
CA LEU A 119 4.19 -6.99 -7.73
C LEU A 119 3.21 -7.06 -8.88
N ASP A 120 3.42 -6.27 -9.93
CA ASP A 120 2.65 -6.38 -11.16
C ASP A 120 2.92 -7.72 -11.88
N SER A 121 2.20 -7.98 -12.97
CA SER A 121 2.36 -9.22 -13.75
C SER A 121 3.77 -9.42 -14.34
N SER A 122 4.59 -8.36 -14.38
CA SER A 122 5.98 -8.39 -14.85
C SER A 122 6.98 -8.51 -13.69
N GLY A 123 6.51 -8.58 -12.44
CA GLY A 123 7.32 -8.64 -11.23
C GLY A 123 7.84 -7.27 -10.77
N ASN A 124 7.34 -6.16 -11.32
CA ASN A 124 7.73 -4.84 -10.87
C ASN A 124 6.95 -4.45 -9.62
N VAL A 125 7.63 -3.80 -8.70
CA VAL A 125 7.01 -3.21 -7.52
C VAL A 125 6.26 -1.95 -7.94
N VAL A 126 4.95 -1.95 -7.72
CA VAL A 126 4.07 -0.83 -8.05
C VAL A 126 3.22 -0.45 -6.84
N PRO A 127 2.85 0.84 -6.71
CA PRO A 127 1.94 1.26 -5.64
C PRO A 127 0.55 0.66 -5.85
N GLY A 128 -0.19 0.56 -4.76
CA GLY A 128 -1.57 0.07 -4.75
C GLY A 128 -1.71 -1.33 -4.17
N VAL A 129 -2.82 -1.97 -4.56
CA VAL A 129 -3.10 -3.38 -4.28
C VAL A 129 -3.38 -4.10 -5.60
N ASP A 130 -3.04 -5.37 -5.68
CA ASP A 130 -3.25 -6.18 -6.87
C ASP A 130 -4.75 -6.19 -7.24
N PRO A 131 -5.13 -5.82 -8.48
CA PRO A 131 -6.52 -5.86 -8.95
C PRO A 131 -7.19 -7.23 -8.81
N ASP A 132 -6.40 -8.30 -8.88
CA ASP A 132 -6.88 -9.68 -8.77
C ASP A 132 -6.88 -10.19 -7.31
N TYR A 133 -6.53 -9.33 -6.34
CA TYR A 133 -6.51 -9.68 -4.93
C TYR A 133 -7.93 -9.85 -4.37
N ASN A 134 -8.41 -11.10 -4.31
CA ASN A 134 -9.62 -11.49 -3.60
C ASN A 134 -9.40 -11.43 -2.08
N ASN A 135 -9.67 -10.29 -1.44
CA ASN A 135 -9.77 -10.23 0.02
C ASN A 135 -11.14 -10.78 0.47
N SER A 136 -11.25 -12.10 0.63
CA SER A 136 -12.46 -12.75 1.15
C SER A 136 -12.81 -12.40 2.60
N ASN A 137 -12.03 -11.54 3.25
CA ASN A 137 -12.24 -11.10 4.62
C ASN A 137 -12.52 -9.59 4.63
N ASN A 138 -13.81 -9.27 4.71
CA ASN A 138 -14.38 -7.94 4.92
C ASN A 138 -14.46 -7.05 3.67
N GLU A 139 -15.65 -6.95 3.05
CA GLU A 139 -16.42 -5.71 3.02
C GLU A 139 -17.73 -5.83 2.22
N ASN A 140 -18.81 -5.28 2.80
CA ASN A 140 -20.02 -4.88 2.08
C ASN A 140 -19.62 -3.78 1.08
N GLY A 141 -19.74 -4.04 -0.22
CA GLY A 141 -19.47 -3.06 -1.27
C GLY A 141 -20.50 -3.13 -2.39
N ASN A 142 -20.97 -1.96 -2.84
CA ASN A 142 -21.61 -1.82 -4.15
C ASN A 142 -20.52 -1.78 -5.21
N GLY A 143 -20.54 -2.68 -6.18
CA GLY A 143 -19.56 -2.73 -7.25
C GLY A 143 -20.04 -3.53 -8.46
N THR A 144 -19.49 -3.21 -9.64
CA THR A 144 -19.64 -3.97 -10.88
C THR A 144 -18.42 -4.87 -11.06
N GLY A 145 -18.61 -6.19 -11.10
CA GLY A 145 -17.50 -7.15 -11.21
C GLY A 145 -17.95 -8.58 -11.51
N ASN A 146 -17.03 -9.39 -12.02
CA ASN A 146 -17.19 -10.85 -12.13
C ASN A 146 -16.60 -11.50 -10.88
N GLY A 147 -17.46 -12.07 -10.02
CA GLY A 147 -17.03 -12.65 -8.75
C GLY A 147 -17.89 -13.83 -8.32
N ASN A 148 -17.31 -14.72 -7.49
CA ASN A 148 -18.05 -15.71 -6.72
C ASN A 148 -18.02 -15.27 -5.25
N GLY A 149 -19.17 -14.89 -4.69
CA GLY A 149 -19.26 -14.38 -3.32
C GLY A 149 -20.61 -14.62 -2.66
N THR A 150 -20.65 -14.52 -1.34
CA THR A 150 -21.85 -14.46 -0.50
C THR A 150 -21.91 -13.08 0.14
N GLY A 151 -22.94 -12.28 -0.15
CA GLY A 151 -23.09 -10.93 0.38
C GLY A 151 -24.45 -10.31 0.09
N ASN A 152 -24.75 -9.18 0.74
CA ASN A 152 -25.92 -8.33 0.45
C ASN A 152 -25.45 -7.10 -0.35
N GLY A 153 -25.95 -6.91 -1.57
CA GLY A 153 -25.57 -5.77 -2.42
C GLY A 153 -26.45 -5.59 -3.65
N ASN A 154 -26.38 -4.39 -4.27
CA ASN A 154 -26.99 -4.09 -5.56
C ASN A 154 -25.87 -4.02 -6.62
N GLY A 155 -25.94 -4.83 -7.67
CA GLY A 155 -24.91 -4.87 -8.71
C GLY A 155 -25.33 -5.57 -10.00
N THR A 156 -24.51 -5.40 -11.04
CA THR A 156 -24.61 -6.09 -12.35
C THR A 156 -23.32 -6.86 -12.61
N GLY A 157 -23.42 -8.16 -12.96
CA GLY A 157 -22.25 -9.03 -13.18
C GLY A 157 -22.58 -10.47 -13.53
N ASN A 158 -21.57 -11.25 -13.97
CA ASN A 158 -21.66 -12.71 -14.16
C ASN A 158 -20.93 -13.43 -13.02
N GLY A 159 -21.64 -14.31 -12.31
CA GLY A 159 -21.08 -15.07 -11.18
C GLY A 159 -21.99 -16.20 -10.70
N ASN A 160 -21.46 -17.12 -9.90
CA ASN A 160 -22.22 -18.14 -9.16
C ASN A 160 -22.25 -17.74 -7.68
N GLY A 161 -23.43 -17.36 -7.17
CA GLY A 161 -23.60 -16.92 -5.77
C GLY A 161 -24.96 -17.33 -5.19
N THR A 162 -25.03 -17.40 -3.87
CA THR A 162 -26.28 -17.57 -3.10
C THR A 162 -26.45 -16.34 -2.20
N GLY A 163 -27.37 -15.44 -2.55
CA GLY A 163 -27.61 -14.20 -1.80
C GLY A 163 -28.97 -13.56 -2.12
N ASN A 164 -29.44 -12.65 -1.25
CA ASN A 164 -30.66 -11.86 -1.45
C ASN A 164 -30.28 -10.49 -2.02
N GLY A 165 -30.53 -10.25 -3.31
CA GLY A 165 -30.26 -8.96 -3.96
C GLY A 165 -31.10 -8.75 -5.23
N ASN A 166 -31.35 -7.48 -5.59
CA ASN A 166 -31.99 -7.09 -6.84
C ASN A 166 -30.91 -6.85 -7.91
N GLY A 167 -30.59 -7.86 -8.73
CA GLY A 167 -29.61 -7.76 -9.81
C GLY A 167 -29.89 -8.70 -10.97
N THR A 168 -29.40 -8.35 -12.17
CA THR A 168 -29.52 -9.15 -13.40
C THR A 168 -28.16 -9.78 -13.74
N GLY A 169 -28.04 -11.11 -13.69
CA GLY A 169 -26.78 -11.83 -13.97
C GLY A 169 -26.99 -13.23 -14.56
N ASN A 170 -26.05 -13.69 -15.38
CA ASN A 170 -26.10 -14.98 -16.10
C ASN A 170 -25.01 -15.92 -15.56
N GLY A 171 -25.38 -16.98 -14.82
CA GLY A 171 -24.45 -17.91 -14.18
C GLY A 171 -23.98 -19.04 -15.10
N ASN A 172 -22.73 -19.49 -14.97
CA ASN A 172 -22.21 -20.66 -15.67
C ASN A 172 -21.48 -21.60 -14.70
N THR A 173 -21.90 -22.86 -14.60
CA THR A 173 -21.48 -23.85 -13.59
C THR A 173 -20.27 -24.70 -14.03
N GLY A 174 -19.21 -24.08 -14.55
CA GLY A 174 -18.00 -24.78 -15.03
C GLY A 174 -16.92 -24.98 -13.96
N GLU A 175 -16.32 -26.19 -13.93
CA GLU A 175 -15.34 -26.69 -12.95
C GLU A 175 -14.16 -25.75 -12.59
N ARG A 176 -13.90 -25.62 -11.28
CA ARG A 176 -12.77 -24.84 -10.71
C ARG A 176 -11.43 -25.56 -10.91
N LYS A 177 -10.53 -24.98 -11.71
CA LYS A 177 -9.08 -25.27 -11.58
C LYS A 177 -8.51 -24.50 -10.38
N SER A 178 -8.28 -25.20 -9.28
CA SER A 178 -7.58 -24.68 -8.10
C SER A 178 -6.13 -24.30 -8.46
N ARG A 179 -5.76 -23.03 -8.31
CA ARG A 179 -4.35 -22.59 -8.34
C ARG A 179 -3.73 -22.80 -6.95
N PRO A 180 -2.48 -23.28 -6.86
CA PRO A 180 -1.87 -23.61 -5.58
C PRO A 180 -1.64 -22.36 -4.73
N LEU A 181 -1.90 -22.51 -3.43
CA LEU A 181 -1.67 -21.52 -2.38
C LEU A 181 -0.18 -21.12 -2.38
N ILE A 182 0.16 -19.88 -2.72
CA ILE A 182 1.53 -19.39 -2.56
C ILE A 182 1.85 -19.38 -1.06
N VAL A 183 2.77 -20.25 -0.68
CA VAL A 183 3.21 -20.50 0.71
C VAL A 183 3.79 -19.22 1.32
N ARG A 184 3.38 -18.94 2.57
CA ARG A 184 3.92 -17.86 3.41
C ARG A 184 5.44 -18.04 3.55
N GLN A 185 6.23 -17.12 2.99
CA GLN A 185 7.65 -17.05 3.35
C GLN A 185 7.78 -16.34 4.69
N ALA A 186 8.06 -17.11 5.74
CA ALA A 186 8.49 -16.56 7.02
C ALA A 186 9.88 -15.92 6.86
N SER A 187 10.11 -14.78 7.53
CA SER A 187 11.43 -14.14 7.59
C SER A 187 12.48 -15.13 8.10
N SER A 188 13.40 -15.54 7.23
CA SER A 188 14.56 -16.33 7.62
C SER A 188 15.60 -15.43 8.27
N TYR A 189 15.68 -15.43 9.61
CA TYR A 189 16.86 -14.95 10.32
C TYR A 189 17.95 -16.01 10.15
N LEU A 190 18.96 -15.70 9.33
CA LEU A 190 20.19 -16.47 9.27
C LEU A 190 20.99 -16.21 10.56
N SER A 191 20.97 -17.12 11.52
CA SER A 191 21.95 -17.11 12.60
C SER A 191 23.29 -17.62 12.04
N LEU A 192 24.35 -16.82 12.20
CA LEU A 192 25.70 -17.26 11.89
C LEU A 192 26.13 -18.33 12.91
N PRO A 193 26.78 -19.44 12.49
CA PRO A 193 27.44 -20.33 13.42
C PRO A 193 28.68 -19.64 14.00
N ALA A 194 28.85 -19.71 15.32
CA ALA A 194 30.11 -19.40 15.97
C ALA A 194 31.17 -20.38 15.44
N ALA A 195 32.03 -19.90 14.54
CA ALA A 195 33.21 -20.65 14.13
C ALA A 195 34.18 -20.71 15.33
N LEU A 196 34.47 -21.93 15.78
CA LEU A 196 35.62 -22.24 16.63
C LEU A 196 36.89 -21.65 16.01
N SER A 197 37.66 -20.89 16.79
CA SER A 197 39.07 -20.66 16.51
C SER A 197 39.88 -21.39 17.58
N ASN A 198 40.34 -22.59 17.25
CA ASN A 198 41.45 -23.22 17.94
C ASN A 198 42.74 -22.58 17.41
N TYR A 199 43.56 -22.02 18.30
CA TYR A 199 44.99 -21.85 18.08
C TYR A 199 45.73 -22.49 19.26
N SER A 200 46.50 -23.53 18.89
CA SER A 200 47.55 -24.31 19.58
C SER A 200 47.75 -24.19 21.08
#